data_AF-A0A527YNT6-F1
#
_entry.id   AF-A0A527YNT6-F1
#
_cell.length_a   1.000
_cell.length_b   1.000
_cell.length_c   1.000
_cell.angle_alpha   90.00
_cell.angle_beta   90.00
_cell.angle_gamma   90.00
#
_symmetry.space_group_name_H-M   'P 1'
#
loop_
_entity.id
_entity.type
_entity.pdbx_description
1 polymer ?
#
loop_
_entity_poly.entity_id
_entity_poly.type
_entity_poly.pdbx_seq_one_letter_code
_entity_poly.pdbx_strand_id
1 'polypeptide(L)' 'FNFEGGCYAKTIKLSAEAEPEIFATTQRFGTVLENVVFDAGRVPDFNDGNLTENTRCAYPLHFIPNASKT' A
#
# COMPACT_ATOMS: atom_id res chain seq x y z
N PHE A 1 5.20 -14.06 -17.33
CA PHE A 1 4.16 -14.77 -16.56
C PHE A 1 4.36 -14.42 -15.08
N ASN A 2 3.32 -13.93 -14.41
CA ASN A 2 3.29 -13.58 -12.99
C ASN A 2 2.32 -14.55 -12.28
N PHE A 3 2.69 -15.08 -11.12
CA PHE A 3 1.86 -16.03 -10.35
C PHE A 3 0.88 -15.37 -9.37
N GLU A 4 1.15 -14.13 -8.94
CA GLU A 4 0.53 -13.55 -7.74
C GLU A 4 -0.74 -12.74 -8.04
N GLY A 5 -0.78 -12.03 -9.17
CA GLY A 5 -1.92 -11.19 -9.56
C GLY A 5 -2.13 -9.92 -8.70
N GLY A 6 -1.22 -9.68 -7.74
CA GLY A 6 -1.23 -8.54 -6.83
C GLY A 6 0.18 -8.13 -6.42
N CYS A 7 0.26 -7.17 -5.51
CA CYS A 7 1.50 -6.79 -4.86
C CYS A 7 1.28 -6.69 -3.34
N TYR A 8 2.34 -6.94 -2.57
CA TYR A 8 2.37 -6.87 -1.11
C TYR A 8 3.48 -5.92 -0.64
N ALA A 9 3.22 -4.62 -0.74
CA ALA A 9 4.23 -3.59 -0.54
C ALA A 9 4.38 -3.21 0.94
N LYS A 10 5.60 -2.85 1.35
CA LYS A 10 5.90 -2.31 2.68
C LYS A 10 5.47 -0.84 2.73
N THR A 11 4.81 -0.43 3.80
CA THR A 11 4.20 0.92 3.90
C THR A 11 4.83 1.84 4.93
N ILE A 12 5.76 1.37 5.77
CA ILE A 12 6.44 2.25 6.72
C ILE A 12 7.23 3.33 5.97
N LYS A 13 7.04 4.60 6.36
CA LYS A 13 7.57 5.80 5.70
C LYS A 13 7.18 5.95 4.23
N LEU A 14 6.07 5.33 3.80
CA LEU A 14 5.53 5.52 2.47
C LEU A 14 5.10 6.97 2.27
N SER A 15 5.52 7.58 1.16
CA SER A 15 5.17 8.95 0.81
C SER A 15 4.70 9.04 -0.65
N ALA A 16 3.79 9.98 -0.91
CA ALA A 16 3.26 10.21 -2.24
C ALA A 16 4.30 10.78 -3.21
N GLU A 17 5.34 11.43 -2.69
CA GLU A 17 6.42 12.02 -3.49
C GLU A 17 7.44 10.97 -3.92
N ALA A 18 7.82 10.06 -3.02
CA ALA A 18 8.82 9.03 -3.30
C ALA A 18 8.24 7.85 -4.09
N GLU A 19 7.03 7.40 -3.73
CA GLU A 19 6.40 6.19 -4.26
C GLU A 19 4.93 6.49 -4.65
N PRO A 20 4.67 7.39 -5.63
CA PRO A 20 3.33 7.90 -5.94
C PRO A 20 2.33 6.80 -6.31
N GLU A 21 2.76 5.79 -7.08
CA GLU A 21 1.88 4.73 -7.56
C GLU A 21 1.44 3.80 -6.42
N ILE A 22 2.37 3.43 -5.53
CA ILE A 22 2.07 2.61 -4.34
C ILE A 22 1.22 3.40 -3.34
N PHE A 23 1.56 4.68 -3.10
CA PHE A 23 0.77 5.53 -2.23
C PHE A 23 -0.68 5.64 -2.72
N ALA A 24 -0.88 5.83 -4.02
CA ALA A 24 -2.20 5.91 -4.62
C ALA A 24 -3.02 4.62 -4.40
N THR A 25 -2.40 3.44 -4.35
CA THR A 25 -3.14 2.18 -4.09
C THR A 25 -3.74 2.15 -2.68
N THR A 26 -3.11 2.78 -1.70
CA THR A 26 -3.60 2.81 -0.30
C THR A 26 -4.94 3.52 -0.14
N GLN A 27 -5.29 4.38 -1.09
CA GLN A 27 -6.53 5.17 -1.10
C GLN A 27 -7.65 4.54 -1.96
N ARG A 28 -7.43 3.32 -2.48
CA ARG A 28 -8.37 2.65 -3.38
C ARG A 28 -9.11 1.52 -2.67
N PHE A 29 -10.42 1.44 -2.91
CA PHE A 29 -11.22 0.31 -2.46
C PHE A 29 -10.67 -1.00 -3.04
N GLY A 30 -10.50 -2.01 -2.17
CA GLY A 30 -9.90 -3.30 -2.52
C GLY A 30 -8.45 -3.45 -2.07
N THR A 31 -7.79 -2.38 -1.62
CA THR A 31 -6.50 -2.48 -0.93
C THR A 31 -6.72 -2.85 0.54
N VAL A 32 -5.93 -3.79 1.03
CA VAL A 32 -5.90 -4.17 2.45
C VAL A 32 -4.65 -3.58 3.08
N LEU A 33 -4.83 -2.78 4.15
CA LEU A 33 -3.72 -2.25 4.95
C LEU A 33 -3.56 -3.10 6.21
N GLU A 34 -2.33 -3.52 6.50
CA GLU A 34 -1.99 -4.42 7.59
C GLU A 34 -1.09 -3.72 8.61
N ASN A 35 -1.54 -3.69 9.86
CA ASN A 35 -0.85 -3.05 11.00
C ASN A 35 -0.54 -1.55 10.80
N VAL A 36 -1.23 -0.88 9.89
CA VAL A 36 -1.18 0.58 9.71
C VAL A 36 -2.14 1.23 10.70
N VAL A 37 -1.65 2.20 11.46
CA VAL A 37 -2.45 2.99 12.40
C VAL A 37 -3.23 4.06 11.62
N PHE A 38 -4.45 4.35 12.05
CA PHE A 38 -5.27 5.42 11.48
C PHE A 38 -5.56 6.47 12.55
N ASP A 39 -5.63 7.73 12.11
CA ASP A 39 -6.10 8.82 12.97
C ASP A 39 -7.64 8.82 13.11
N ALA A 40 -8.16 9.77 13.89
CA ALA A 40 -9.61 9.94 14.08
C ALA A 40 -10.37 10.28 12.78
N GLY A 41 -9.69 10.82 11.78
CA GLY A 41 -10.21 11.11 10.44
C GLY A 41 -10.14 9.93 9.47
N ARG A 42 -9.66 8.76 9.91
CA ARG A 42 -9.36 7.58 9.08
C ARG A 42 -8.28 7.84 8.03
N VAL A 43 -7.34 8.73 8.32
CA VAL A 43 -6.13 8.90 7.52
C VAL A 43 -5.07 7.93 8.06
N PRO A 44 -4.46 7.09 7.19
CA PRO A 44 -3.39 6.19 7.61
C PRO A 44 -2.12 6.98 7.97
N ASP A 45 -1.51 6.65 9.11
CA ASP A 45 -0.20 7.17 9.50
C ASP A 45 0.89 6.16 9.10
N PHE A 46 1.56 6.43 7.98
CA PHE A 46 2.64 5.60 7.48
C PHE A 46 3.95 5.77 8.25
N ASN A 47 4.06 6.72 9.17
CA ASN A 47 5.26 6.91 9.99
C ASN A 47 5.15 6.23 11.37
N ASP A 48 3.96 5.76 11.75
CA ASP A 48 3.75 5.01 12.99
C ASP A 48 4.19 3.55 12.85
N GLY A 49 5.28 3.20 13.56
CA GLY A 49 5.82 1.84 13.66
C GLY A 49 5.54 1.15 15.01
N ASN A 50 4.66 1.70 15.86
CA ASN A 50 4.46 1.22 17.24
C ASN A 50 3.94 -0.21 17.32
N LEU A 51 3.19 -0.67 16.31
CA LEU A 51 2.78 -2.08 16.19
C LEU A 51 3.89 -2.93 15.54
N THR A 52 4.48 -2.43 14.46
CA THR A 52 5.59 -3.07 13.75
C THR A 52 6.19 -2.12 12.70
N GLU A 53 7.49 -2.26 12.42
CA GLU A 53 8.15 -1.61 11.28
C GLU A 53 7.85 -2.29 9.94
N ASN A 54 7.17 -3.45 9.92
CA ASN A 54 6.80 -4.18 8.70
C ASN A 54 5.31 -4.00 8.37
N THR A 55 4.80 -2.77 8.46
CA THR A 55 3.46 -2.44 7.94
C THR A 55 3.38 -2.69 6.45
N ARG A 56 2.22 -3.15 5.97
CA ARG A 56 2.05 -3.64 4.59
C ARG A 56 0.75 -3.16 3.96
N CYS A 57 0.73 -3.13 2.63
CA CYS A 57 -0.49 -3.04 1.84
C CYS A 57 -0.53 -4.13 0.76
N ALA A 58 -1.68 -4.79 0.64
CA ALA A 58 -1.97 -5.75 -0.41
C ALA A 58 -2.96 -5.14 -1.40
N TYR A 59 -2.64 -5.15 -2.69
CA TYR A 59 -3.50 -4.60 -3.74
C TYR A 59 -3.42 -5.39 -5.05
N PRO A 60 -4.50 -5.39 -5.87
CA PRO A 60 -4.49 -6.04 -7.18
C PRO A 60 -3.46 -5.40 -8.13
N LEU A 61 -2.82 -6.21 -8.97
CA LEU A 61 -1.74 -5.76 -9.86
C LEU A 61 -2.22 -4.68 -10.85
N HIS A 62 -3.48 -4.76 -11.29
CA HIS A 62 -4.09 -3.80 -12.22
C HIS A 62 -4.31 -2.40 -11.60
N PHE A 63 -3.98 -2.19 -10.32
CA PHE A 63 -3.94 -0.85 -9.74
C PHE A 63 -2.73 -0.04 -10.20
N ILE A 64 -1.66 -0.70 -10.66
CA ILE A 64 -0.45 -0.07 -11.19
C ILE A 64 -0.61 0.15 -12.71
N PRO A 65 -0.61 1.40 -13.20
CA PRO A 65 -0.93 1.73 -14.60
C PRO A 65 -0.05 1.02 -15.63
N ASN A 66 1.23 0.82 -15.32
CA ASN A 66 2.23 0.22 -16.22
C ASN A 66 2.51 -1.25 -15.92
N ALA A 67 1.64 -1.92 -15.16
CA ALA A 67 1.76 -3.35 -14.98
C ALA A 67 1.52 -4.10 -16.29
N SER A 68 2.41 -5.05 -16.63
CA SER A 68 2.17 -5.95 -17.75
C SER A 68 0.89 -6.75 -17.53
N LYS A 69 0.11 -6.93 -18.59
CA LYS A 69 -1.09 -7.79 -18.56
C LYS A 69 -0.74 -9.29 -18.55
N THR A 70 0.53 -9.64 -18.84
CA THR A 70 1.05 -11.03 -18.99
C THR A 70 2.55 -11.15 -18.73
#